data_AF-R4INC2-F1
#
_entry.id   AF-R4INC2-F1
#
_cell.length_a   1.000
_cell.length_b   1.000
_cell.length_c   1.000
_cell.angle_alpha   90.00
_cell.angle_beta   90.00
_cell.angle_gamma   90.00
#
_symmetry.space_group_name_H-M   'P 1'
#
loop_
_entity.id
_entity.type
_entity.pdbx_description
1 polymer ?
#
loop_
_entity_poly.entity_id
_entity_poly.type
_entity_poly.pdbx_seq_one_letter_code
_entity_poly.pdbx_strand_id
1 'polypeptide(L)' 'MAHQAHAFHMVDPSPWPLTGAVAALLMTSGLAIWFHFHSTTLMTVGTALL' A
#
# COMPACT_ATOMS: atom_id res chain seq x y z
N MET A 1 6.87 -31.99 4.47
CA MET A 1 7.10 -30.76 5.26
C MET A 1 8.54 -30.36 5.08
N ALA A 2 8.84 -29.20 4.49
CA ALA A 2 10.22 -28.74 4.37
C ALA A 2 10.77 -28.49 5.78
N HIS A 3 11.77 -29.26 6.20
CA HIS A 3 12.40 -29.09 7.50
C HIS A 3 13.36 -27.91 7.42
N GLN A 4 13.00 -26.80 8.08
CA GLN A 4 13.88 -25.66 8.24
C GLN A 4 14.89 -25.97 9.35
N ALA A 5 16.20 -25.83 9.08
CA ALA A 5 17.26 -26.05 10.06
C ALA A 5 17.53 -24.81 10.96
N HIS A 6 16.63 -23.82 10.92
CA HIS A 6 16.76 -22.55 11.61
C HIS A 6 15.43 -22.12 12.23
N ALA A 7 15.50 -21.25 13.25
CA ALA A 7 14.34 -20.71 13.95
C ALA A 7 13.70 -19.48 13.26
N PHE A 8 14.09 -19.14 12.02
CA PHE A 8 13.48 -18.04 11.27
C PHE A 8 12.15 -18.44 10.62
N HIS A 9 11.21 -17.49 10.57
CA HIS A 9 9.94 -17.62 9.88
C HIS A 9 10.08 -17.11 8.44
N MET A 10 9.90 -18.00 7.48
CA MET A 10 9.79 -17.63 6.07
C MET A 10 8.35 -17.21 5.80
N VAL A 11 8.14 -15.90 5.60
CA VAL A 11 6.81 -15.35 5.35
C VAL A 11 6.34 -15.75 3.96
N ASP A 12 5.10 -16.21 3.86
CA ASP A 12 4.47 -16.51 2.58
C ASP A 12 4.35 -15.25 1.71
N PRO A 13 4.44 -15.38 0.37
CA PRO A 13 4.15 -14.28 -0.52
C PRO A 13 2.76 -13.70 -0.23
N SER A 14 2.69 -12.38 -0.03
CA SER A 14 1.43 -11.69 0.24
C SER A 14 1.27 -10.47 -0.68
N PRO A 15 0.04 -10.12 -1.08
CA PRO A 15 -0.22 -8.96 -1.93
C PRO A 15 -0.18 -7.63 -1.16
N TRP A 16 -0.23 -7.66 0.18
CA TRP A 16 -0.34 -6.48 1.03
C TRP A 16 0.77 -5.43 0.86
N PRO A 17 2.06 -5.80 0.67
CA PRO A 17 3.09 -4.82 0.40
C PRO A 17 2.84 -4.02 -0.90
N LEU A 18 2.28 -4.67 -1.91
CA LEU A 18 1.95 -4.02 -3.18
C LEU A 18 0.77 -3.06 -3.00
N THR A 19 -0.32 -3.49 -2.34
CA THR A 19 -1.49 -2.63 -2.13
C THR A 19 -1.15 -1.44 -1.24
N GLY A 20 -0.33 -1.64 -0.19
CA GLY A 20 0.16 -0.56 0.66
C GLY A 20 1.03 0.46 -0.09
N ALA A 21 1.91 0.00 -0.97
CA ALA A 21 2.73 0.89 -1.81
C ALA A 21 1.88 1.74 -2.77
N VAL A 22 0.87 1.12 -3.41
CA VAL A 22 -0.05 1.84 -4.31
C VAL A 22 -0.91 2.83 -3.52
N ALA A 23 -1.41 2.44 -2.34
CA ALA A 23 -2.18 3.33 -1.48
C ALA A 23 -1.37 4.56 -1.06
N ALA A 24 -0.12 4.38 -0.65
CA ALA A 24 0.78 5.48 -0.28
C ALA A 24 1.05 6.44 -1.46
N LEU A 25 1.24 5.90 -2.66
CA LEU A 25 1.39 6.71 -3.88
C LEU A 25 0.13 7.55 -4.13
N LEU A 26 -1.05 6.92 -4.12
CA LEU A 26 -2.32 7.61 -4.38
C LEU A 26 -2.66 8.66 -3.32
N MET A 27 -2.33 8.41 -2.05
CA MET A 27 -2.47 9.41 -0.98
C MET A 27 -1.57 10.62 -1.20
N THR A 28 -0.29 10.38 -1.53
CA THR A 28 0.69 11.47 -1.73
C THR A 28 0.31 12.32 -2.94
N SER A 29 0.01 11.67 -4.08
CA SER A 29 -0.47 12.36 -5.27
C SER A 29 -1.83 13.02 -5.04
N GLY A 30 -2.73 12.37 -4.30
CA GLY A 30 -4.05 12.91 -3.99
C GLY A 30 -4.01 14.14 -3.10
N LEU A 31 -3.09 14.21 -2.15
CA LEU A 31 -2.84 15.42 -1.36
C LEU A 31 -2.34 16.57 -2.24
N ALA A 32 -1.39 16.29 -3.14
CA ALA A 32 -0.90 17.29 -4.08
C ALA A 32 -2.03 17.80 -4.99
N ILE A 33 -2.87 16.90 -5.53
CA ILE A 33 -4.01 17.27 -6.37
C ILE A 33 -5.07 18.05 -5.59
N TRP A 34 -5.34 17.67 -4.35
CA TRP A 34 -6.30 18.41 -3.52
C TRP A 34 -5.87 19.86 -3.33
N PHE A 35 -4.60 20.11 -3.03
CA PHE A 35 -4.10 21.47 -2.80
C PHE A 35 -4.07 22.36 -4.06
N HIS A 36 -3.87 21.78 -5.24
CA HIS A 36 -3.74 22.57 -6.48
C HIS A 36 -5.02 22.64 -7.32
N PHE A 37 -5.85 21.60 -7.24
CA PHE A 37 -7.04 21.43 -8.10
C PHE A 37 -8.33 21.22 -7.31
N HIS A 38 -8.29 21.28 -5.97
CA HIS A 38 -9.45 21.12 -5.09
C HIS A 38 -10.21 19.78 -5.31
N SER A 39 -9.51 18.76 -5.80
CA SER A 39 -10.07 17.43 -6.06
C SER A 39 -9.56 16.41 -5.06
N THR A 40 -10.47 15.70 -4.39
CA THR A 40 -10.17 14.71 -3.35
C THR A 40 -10.25 13.26 -3.84
N THR A 41 -10.56 13.04 -5.11
CA THR A 41 -10.80 11.70 -5.69
C THR A 41 -9.63 10.74 -5.51
N LEU A 42 -8.39 11.20 -5.72
CA LEU A 42 -7.22 10.32 -5.52
C LEU A 42 -6.99 10.00 -4.04
N MET A 43 -7.30 10.94 -3.14
CA MET A 43 -7.19 10.72 -1.70
C MET A 43 -8.20 9.67 -1.23
N THR A 44 -9.43 9.70 -1.74
CA THR A 44 -10.47 8.72 -1.39
C THR A 44 -10.16 7.33 -1.94
N VAL A 45 -9.58 7.24 -3.14
CA VAL A 45 -9.13 5.95 -3.68
C VAL A 45 -7.93 5.41 -2.89
N GLY A 46 -6.95 6.25 -2.56
CA GLY A 46 -5.79 5.83 -1.76
C GLY A 46 -6.17 5.35 -0.35
N THR A 47 -7.11 6.03 0.31
CA THR A 47 -7.64 5.62 1.62
C THR A 47 -8.46 4.33 1.57
N ALA A 48 -9.17 4.05 0.47
CA ALA A 48 -9.92 2.81 0.31
C ALA A 48 -9.06 1.57 0.03
N LEU A 49 -7.79 1.75 -0.37
CA LEU A 49 -6.83 0.67 -0.62
C LEU A 49 -6.03 0.25 0.64
N LEU A 50 -6.12 1.03 1.72
CA LEU A 50 -5.60 0.67 3.05
C LEU A 50 -6.64 -0.12 3.82
#